data_AF-A0A442UX62-F1
#
_entry.id   AF-A0A442UX62-F1
#
_cell.length_a   1.000
_cell.length_b   1.000
_cell.length_c   1.000
_cell.angle_alpha   90.00
_cell.angle_beta   90.00
_cell.angle_gamma   90.00
#
_symmetry.space_group_name_H-M   'P 1'
#
loop_
_entity.id
_entity.type
_entity.pdbx_description
1 polymer ?
#
loop_
_entity_poly.entity_id
_entity_poly.type
_entity_poly.pdbx_seq_one_letter_code
_entity_poly.pdbx_strand_id
1 'polypeptide(L)'
;MVASRYGIEGAYKHLASERDLSWRIGGTDGHDVVVKISNVSEPEGVVDMQVKALTHISERDPALPVPRVVPSLAGAAYEWIEDESGSRHMIRVLTFLSGEVMERIEEAFSARTRFHIGAMVGRLAYALRDFFHPYAGNNVHLWDTSRALALRPQMAKISDVSVRQLCEEIFDRAECFTLPQLLKTRRQVVHQDSHGGNILVDPGDSTSPVGIIDFGDMGFNSVVADIVAASETFSKFDDDPIAYLCDVTSGFDSTYPLEENEIDLIYDAMLLRLAMATVIVEAREATDESGIPHIEDASHYPPMMELLSRQGRAQAVRRLRQACRFPVYGAMGNDREHLAHDYDLLRHEREAHLGPIWHFYKKPLHITRADGAWMYAADGTAYLDVLQQRPTDWSLPSARGESDLPPGQRVEYQYPVHVRRGGRVSASDRRPA
;
A
#
# COMPACT_ATOMS: atom_id res chain seq x y z
N MET A 1 -29.43 -17.76 24.71
CA MET A 1 -29.66 -17.17 23.38
C MET A 1 -28.95 -17.95 22.28
N VAL A 2 -27.64 -18.20 22.40
CA VAL A 2 -26.91 -19.01 21.40
C VAL A 2 -27.45 -20.44 21.33
N ALA A 3 -27.58 -21.14 22.47
CA ALA A 3 -28.16 -22.49 22.50
C ALA A 3 -29.55 -22.58 21.85
N SER A 4 -30.44 -21.64 22.15
CA SER A 4 -31.81 -21.65 21.62
C SER A 4 -31.92 -21.25 20.14
N ARG A 5 -31.02 -20.41 19.62
CA ARG A 5 -31.07 -19.91 18.24
C ARG A 5 -30.15 -20.65 17.27
N TYR A 6 -29.05 -21.22 17.77
CA TYR A 6 -28.01 -21.88 16.97
C TYR A 6 -27.82 -23.35 17.37
N GLY A 7 -28.42 -23.83 18.46
CA GLY A 7 -28.24 -25.21 18.93
C GLY A 7 -26.85 -25.47 19.55
N ILE A 8 -26.12 -24.41 19.90
CA ILE A 8 -24.74 -24.50 20.39
C ILE A 8 -24.69 -24.22 21.90
N GLU A 9 -24.18 -25.20 22.65
CA GLU A 9 -23.90 -25.13 24.07
C GLU A 9 -22.40 -25.30 24.32
N GLY A 10 -21.88 -24.73 25.40
CA GLY A 10 -20.46 -24.83 25.73
C GLY A 10 -19.99 -23.80 26.75
N ALA A 11 -18.70 -23.83 27.05
CA ALA A 11 -18.05 -22.87 27.93
C ALA A 11 -17.69 -21.59 27.17
N TYR A 12 -18.06 -20.44 27.74
CA TYR A 12 -17.84 -19.13 27.15
C TYR A 12 -16.53 -18.53 27.66
N LYS A 13 -15.66 -18.10 26.73
CA LYS A 13 -14.46 -17.32 27.02
C LYS A 13 -14.54 -15.99 26.28
N HIS A 14 -14.47 -14.89 27.02
CA HIS A 14 -14.47 -13.55 26.44
C HIS A 14 -13.22 -13.35 25.57
N LEU A 15 -13.40 -12.71 24.41
CA LEU A 15 -12.32 -12.30 23.51
C LEU A 15 -12.25 -10.77 23.49
N ALA A 16 -11.03 -10.23 23.41
CA ALA A 16 -10.85 -8.79 23.23
C ALA A 16 -11.48 -8.35 21.89
N SER A 17 -12.13 -7.19 21.89
CA SER A 17 -12.81 -6.59 20.74
C SER A 17 -12.98 -5.10 21.02
N GLU A 18 -12.92 -4.27 19.98
CA GLU A 18 -13.01 -2.80 20.10
C GLU A 18 -14.46 -2.34 20.35
N ARG A 19 -15.38 -2.72 19.44
CA ARG A 19 -16.77 -2.22 19.42
C ARG A 19 -17.81 -3.27 19.80
N ASP A 20 -17.60 -4.50 19.34
CA ASP A 20 -18.52 -5.62 19.48
C ASP A 20 -18.20 -6.45 20.74
N LEU A 21 -19.16 -7.23 21.24
CA LEU A 21 -18.86 -8.29 22.19
C LEU A 21 -18.50 -9.56 21.43
N SER A 22 -17.33 -10.12 21.71
CA SER A 22 -16.84 -11.35 21.09
C SER A 22 -16.60 -12.43 22.14
N TRP A 23 -17.14 -13.63 21.91
CA TRP A 23 -17.01 -14.76 22.81
C TRP A 23 -16.65 -16.02 22.04
N ARG A 24 -15.63 -16.74 22.51
CA ARG A 24 -15.36 -18.12 22.08
C ARG A 24 -16.24 -19.06 22.88
N ILE A 25 -16.91 -19.98 22.20
CA ILE A 25 -17.61 -21.10 22.82
C ILE A 25 -16.84 -22.37 22.47
N GLY A 26 -16.37 -23.06 23.51
CA GLY A 26 -15.74 -24.37 23.36
C GLY A 26 -16.78 -25.45 23.02
N GLY A 27 -16.66 -26.07 21.86
CA GLY A 27 -17.56 -27.15 21.41
C GLY A 27 -17.26 -28.48 22.11
N THR A 28 -18.26 -29.34 22.27
CA THR A 28 -18.07 -30.69 22.85
C THR A 28 -17.55 -31.73 21.84
N ASP A 29 -17.64 -31.42 20.55
CA ASP A 29 -17.15 -32.21 19.41
C ASP A 29 -15.78 -31.74 18.87
N GLY A 30 -15.18 -30.74 19.52
CA GLY A 30 -13.89 -30.17 19.11
C GLY A 30 -13.98 -29.04 18.08
N HIS A 31 -15.20 -28.60 17.73
CA HIS A 31 -15.41 -27.45 16.84
C HIS A 31 -15.83 -26.22 17.64
N ASP A 32 -14.87 -25.33 17.88
CA ASP A 32 -15.14 -24.08 18.57
C ASP A 32 -15.79 -23.06 17.63
N VAL A 33 -16.58 -22.16 18.22
CA VAL A 33 -17.20 -21.04 17.50
C VAL A 33 -16.91 -19.72 18.18
N VAL A 34 -16.97 -18.65 17.39
CA VAL A 34 -16.94 -17.27 17.87
C VAL A 34 -18.33 -16.67 17.69
N VAL A 35 -18.90 -16.20 18.78
CA VAL A 35 -20.14 -15.43 18.80
C VAL A 35 -19.78 -13.96 18.85
N LYS A 36 -20.26 -13.19 17.87
CA LYS A 36 -20.15 -11.74 17.85
C LYS A 36 -21.54 -11.12 18.06
N ILE A 37 -21.63 -10.19 19.01
CA ILE A 37 -22.82 -9.36 19.24
C ILE A 37 -22.44 -7.92 18.91
N SER A 38 -23.09 -7.39 17.87
CA SER A 38 -22.81 -6.04 17.39
C SER A 38 -23.26 -4.97 18.37
N ASN A 39 -22.51 -3.87 18.42
CA ASN A 39 -22.97 -2.66 19.08
C ASN A 39 -24.32 -2.19 18.51
N VAL A 40 -25.16 -1.53 19.31
CA VAL A 40 -26.45 -0.97 18.85
C VAL A 40 -26.27 0.08 17.75
N SER A 41 -25.11 0.77 17.73
CA SER A 41 -24.78 1.75 16.70
C SER A 41 -24.25 1.12 15.40
N GLU A 42 -23.98 -0.19 15.37
CA GLU A 42 -23.42 -0.85 14.20
C GLU A 42 -24.46 -0.94 13.09
N PRO A 43 -24.21 -0.37 11.90
CA PRO A 43 -25.17 -0.44 10.81
C PRO A 43 -25.34 -1.89 10.31
N GLU A 44 -26.59 -2.30 10.08
CA GLU A 44 -26.90 -3.65 9.56
C GLU A 44 -26.14 -3.96 8.26
N GLY A 45 -25.95 -2.96 7.40
CA GLY A 45 -25.21 -3.13 6.15
C GLY A 45 -23.75 -3.55 6.31
N VAL A 46 -23.10 -3.26 7.45
CA VAL A 46 -21.74 -3.75 7.76
C VAL A 46 -21.79 -5.24 8.06
N VAL A 47 -22.71 -5.65 8.95
CA VAL A 47 -22.87 -7.06 9.33
C VAL A 47 -23.31 -7.92 8.14
N ASP A 48 -24.27 -7.44 7.35
CA ASP A 48 -24.76 -8.10 6.14
C ASP A 48 -23.64 -8.26 5.09
N MET A 49 -22.82 -7.23 4.88
CA MET A 49 -21.65 -7.30 4.01
C MET A 49 -20.66 -8.35 4.49
N GLN A 50 -20.33 -8.35 5.78
CA GLN A 50 -19.38 -9.27 6.38
C GLN A 50 -19.81 -10.73 6.17
N VAL A 51 -21.06 -11.09 6.52
CA VAL A 51 -21.53 -12.48 6.40
C VAL A 51 -21.63 -12.93 4.95
N LYS A 52 -22.04 -12.04 4.03
CA LYS A 52 -22.10 -12.33 2.60
C LYS A 52 -20.70 -12.48 1.99
N ALA A 53 -19.73 -11.68 2.43
CA ALA A 53 -18.35 -11.79 1.99
C ALA A 53 -17.74 -13.14 2.40
N LEU A 54 -17.90 -13.55 3.66
CA LEU A 54 -17.41 -14.86 4.15
C LEU A 54 -18.06 -16.05 3.43
N THR A 55 -19.35 -15.92 3.11
CA THR A 55 -20.07 -16.92 2.31
C THR A 55 -19.51 -16.98 0.89
N HIS A 56 -19.36 -15.85 0.21
CA HIS A 56 -18.78 -15.74 -1.13
C HIS A 56 -17.35 -16.29 -1.18
N ILE A 57 -16.50 -15.95 -0.21
CA ILE A 57 -15.13 -16.48 -0.11
C ILE A 57 -15.15 -18.00 0.00
N SER A 58 -16.04 -18.56 0.83
CA SER A 58 -16.16 -20.02 0.99
C SER A 58 -16.58 -20.73 -0.30
N GLU A 59 -17.33 -20.06 -1.19
CA GLU A 59 -17.72 -20.59 -2.49
C GLU A 59 -16.59 -20.50 -3.53
N ARG A 60 -15.77 -19.43 -3.48
CA ARG A 60 -14.70 -19.17 -4.45
C ARG A 60 -13.39 -19.86 -4.12
N ASP A 61 -13.03 -19.91 -2.85
CA ASP A 61 -11.85 -20.61 -2.36
C ASP A 61 -12.19 -21.34 -1.05
N PRO A 62 -12.75 -22.56 -1.13
CA PRO A 62 -13.09 -23.35 0.05
C PRO A 62 -11.89 -23.70 0.93
N ALA A 63 -10.66 -23.59 0.42
CA ALA A 63 -9.44 -23.90 1.17
C ALA A 63 -8.78 -22.65 1.77
N LEU A 64 -9.36 -21.45 1.60
CA LEU A 64 -8.85 -20.25 2.24
C LEU A 64 -9.20 -20.27 3.74
N PRO A 65 -8.22 -20.10 4.64
CA PRO A 65 -8.46 -20.18 6.07
C PRO A 65 -9.04 -18.86 6.59
N VAL A 66 -10.36 -18.71 6.44
CA VAL A 66 -11.14 -17.59 7.00
C VAL A 66 -12.31 -18.15 7.82
N PRO A 67 -12.86 -17.39 8.78
CA PRO A 67 -14.04 -17.82 9.53
C PRO A 67 -15.22 -18.10 8.59
N ARG A 68 -16.00 -19.14 8.88
CA ARG A 68 -17.22 -19.46 8.14
C ARG A 68 -18.44 -19.06 8.95
N VAL A 69 -19.47 -18.57 8.27
CA VAL A 69 -20.76 -18.26 8.89
C VAL A 69 -21.44 -19.56 9.32
N VAL A 70 -21.82 -19.63 10.59
CA VAL A 70 -22.65 -20.70 11.14
C VAL A 70 -24.10 -20.19 11.17
N PRO A 71 -25.00 -20.71 10.33
CA PRO A 71 -26.36 -20.23 10.28
C PRO A 71 -27.13 -20.57 11.56
N SER A 72 -28.13 -19.76 11.88
CA SER A 72 -29.08 -20.08 12.95
C SER A 72 -29.91 -21.32 12.60
N LEU A 73 -30.63 -21.86 13.58
CA LEU A 73 -31.61 -22.94 13.37
C LEU A 73 -32.74 -22.53 12.41
N ALA A 74 -32.95 -21.22 12.22
CA ALA A 74 -33.87 -20.68 11.22
C ALA A 74 -33.22 -20.49 9.83
N GLY A 75 -31.93 -20.83 9.68
CA GLY A 75 -31.17 -20.68 8.44
C GLY A 75 -30.65 -19.26 8.19
N ALA A 76 -30.73 -18.35 9.16
CA ALA A 76 -30.27 -16.97 9.00
C ALA A 76 -28.77 -16.84 9.28
N ALA A 77 -28.07 -15.98 8.53
CA ALA A 77 -26.64 -15.71 8.72
C ALA A 77 -26.33 -14.88 9.98
N TYR A 78 -27.32 -14.10 10.44
CA TYR A 78 -27.31 -13.38 11.71
C TYR A 78 -28.77 -13.21 12.18
N GLU A 79 -28.94 -12.95 13.47
CA GLU A 79 -30.23 -12.83 14.13
C GLU A 79 -30.32 -11.50 14.88
N TRP A 80 -31.54 -10.97 15.03
CA TRP A 80 -31.78 -9.83 15.91
C TRP A 80 -32.12 -10.29 17.32
N ILE A 81 -31.52 -9.60 18.30
CA ILE A 81 -31.75 -9.82 19.72
C ILE A 81 -31.99 -8.49 20.43
N GLU A 82 -32.61 -8.54 21.61
CA GLU A 82 -32.87 -7.37 22.45
C GLU A 82 -32.15 -7.53 23.79
N ASP A 83 -31.58 -6.43 24.29
CA ASP A 83 -31.09 -6.36 25.67
C ASP A 83 -32.23 -6.06 26.67
N GLU A 84 -31.89 -5.94 27.95
CA GLU A 84 -32.88 -5.65 29.01
C GLU A 84 -33.56 -4.28 28.86
N SER A 85 -32.96 -3.37 28.09
CA SER A 85 -33.50 -2.03 27.79
C SER A 85 -34.37 -1.99 26.54
N GLY A 86 -34.45 -3.10 25.79
CA GLY A 86 -35.13 -3.18 24.49
C GLY A 86 -34.28 -2.68 23.32
N SER A 87 -32.99 -2.41 23.54
CA SER A 87 -32.06 -2.05 22.45
C SER A 87 -31.77 -3.27 21.59
N ARG A 88 -31.77 -3.07 20.26
CA ARG A 88 -31.59 -4.16 19.30
C ARG A 88 -30.14 -4.34 18.91
N HIS A 89 -29.66 -5.57 18.99
CA HIS A 89 -28.33 -5.99 18.56
C HIS A 89 -28.43 -7.09 17.51
N MET A 90 -27.41 -7.20 16.67
CA MET A 90 -27.24 -8.33 15.74
C MET A 90 -26.29 -9.35 16.36
N ILE A 91 -26.71 -10.60 16.42
CA ILE A 91 -25.86 -11.73 16.84
C ILE A 91 -25.53 -12.60 15.63
N ARG A 92 -24.26 -12.91 15.46
CA ARG A 92 -23.74 -13.80 14.41
C ARG A 92 -22.75 -14.79 15.00
N VAL A 93 -22.69 -15.98 14.41
CA VAL A 93 -21.79 -17.05 14.84
C VAL A 93 -20.87 -17.42 13.69
N LEU A 94 -19.58 -17.46 13.97
CA LEU A 94 -18.53 -17.82 13.02
C LEU A 94 -17.75 -19.04 13.53
N THR A 95 -17.19 -19.85 12.64
CA THR A 95 -16.24 -20.91 13.06
C THR A 95 -14.99 -20.30 13.68
N PHE A 96 -14.49 -20.90 14.76
CA PHE A 96 -13.19 -20.54 15.32
C PHE A 96 -12.06 -21.12 14.44
N LEU A 97 -11.03 -20.33 14.17
CA LEU A 97 -9.83 -20.80 13.48
C LEU A 97 -8.77 -21.18 14.51
N SER A 98 -8.23 -22.40 14.40
CA SER A 98 -7.14 -22.87 15.25
C SER A 98 -5.82 -22.29 14.79
N GLY A 99 -5.26 -21.39 15.60
CA GLY A 99 -3.95 -20.78 15.38
C GLY A 99 -3.63 -19.80 16.51
N GLU A 100 -2.40 -19.30 16.54
CA GLU A 100 -1.97 -18.26 17.47
C GLU A 100 -1.86 -16.92 16.73
N VAL A 101 -2.18 -15.83 17.43
CA VAL A 101 -2.05 -14.47 16.89
C VAL A 101 -0.59 -14.20 16.58
N MET A 102 -0.29 -13.81 15.34
CA MET A 102 1.08 -13.65 14.85
C MET A 102 1.91 -12.68 15.71
N GLU A 103 1.32 -11.55 16.13
CA GLU A 103 2.00 -10.54 16.97
C GLU A 103 2.55 -11.10 18.29
N ARG A 104 2.03 -12.24 18.75
CA ARG A 104 2.47 -12.90 20.01
C ARG A 104 3.59 -13.92 19.81
N ILE A 105 4.01 -14.17 18.57
CA ILE A 105 4.99 -15.20 18.20
C ILE A 105 6.17 -14.53 17.50
N GLU A 106 7.30 -14.36 18.20
CA GLU A 106 8.48 -13.66 17.69
C GLU A 106 9.05 -14.31 16.42
N GLU A 107 9.03 -15.64 16.35
CA GLU A 107 9.52 -16.39 15.18
C GLU A 107 8.65 -16.20 13.93
N ALA A 108 7.42 -15.69 14.08
CA ALA A 108 6.51 -15.46 12.97
C ALA A 108 6.93 -14.25 12.11
N PHE A 109 7.83 -13.38 12.57
CA PHE A 109 8.29 -12.20 11.82
C PHE A 109 9.38 -12.52 10.77
N SER A 110 9.43 -13.74 10.24
CA SER A 110 10.40 -14.16 9.23
C SER A 110 10.00 -13.71 7.81
N ALA A 111 10.97 -13.53 6.90
CA ALA A 111 10.71 -13.23 5.49
C ALA A 111 9.81 -14.28 4.81
N ARG A 112 9.95 -15.55 5.20
CA ARG A 112 9.11 -16.64 4.70
C ARG A 112 7.66 -16.48 5.13
N THR A 113 7.42 -16.14 6.40
CA THR A 113 6.07 -15.89 6.90
C THR A 113 5.43 -14.71 6.18
N ARG A 114 6.17 -13.61 6.00
CA ARG A 114 5.70 -12.41 5.28
C ARG A 114 5.28 -12.72 3.84
N PHE A 115 6.09 -13.51 3.13
CA PHE A 115 5.72 -13.99 1.79
C PHE A 115 4.42 -14.80 1.81
N HIS A 116 4.28 -15.76 2.74
CA HIS A 116 3.06 -16.56 2.84
C HIS A 116 1.83 -15.74 3.25
N ILE A 117 1.99 -14.72 4.10
CA ILE A 117 0.92 -13.76 4.44
C ILE A 117 0.48 -13.03 3.18
N GLY A 118 1.43 -12.48 2.43
CA GLY A 118 1.17 -11.86 1.13
C GLY A 118 0.38 -12.78 0.19
N ALA A 119 0.81 -14.04 0.06
CA ALA A 119 0.14 -15.03 -0.78
C ALA A 119 -1.29 -15.33 -0.31
N MET A 120 -1.52 -15.46 1.00
CA MET A 120 -2.84 -15.67 1.58
C MET A 120 -3.76 -14.46 1.37
N VAL A 121 -3.25 -13.24 1.55
CA VAL A 121 -3.96 -11.99 1.29
C VAL A 121 -4.27 -11.81 -0.20
N GLY A 122 -3.36 -12.20 -1.09
CA GLY A 122 -3.62 -12.21 -2.53
C GLY A 122 -4.71 -13.22 -2.92
N ARG A 123 -4.76 -14.41 -2.30
CA ARG A 123 -5.88 -15.36 -2.47
C ARG A 123 -7.19 -14.77 -1.98
N LEU A 124 -7.19 -14.09 -0.84
CA LEU A 124 -8.38 -13.41 -0.32
C LEU A 124 -8.89 -12.33 -1.29
N ALA A 125 -7.99 -11.46 -1.76
CA ALA A 125 -8.33 -10.44 -2.74
C ALA A 125 -8.84 -11.06 -4.05
N TYR A 126 -8.24 -12.15 -4.52
CA TYR A 126 -8.71 -12.88 -5.70
C TYR A 126 -10.12 -13.48 -5.48
N ALA A 127 -10.41 -14.04 -4.31
CA ALA A 127 -11.73 -14.58 -3.98
C ALA A 127 -12.81 -13.47 -3.94
N LEU A 128 -12.44 -12.26 -3.53
CA LEU A 128 -13.33 -11.10 -3.45
C LEU A 128 -13.47 -10.29 -4.75
N ARG A 129 -12.73 -10.63 -5.81
CA ARG A 129 -12.64 -9.82 -7.05
C ARG A 129 -13.98 -9.52 -7.72
N ASP A 130 -14.98 -10.38 -7.53
CA ASP A 130 -16.31 -10.28 -8.10
C ASP A 130 -17.42 -10.27 -7.03
N PHE A 131 -17.05 -9.99 -5.78
CA PHE A 131 -17.99 -9.69 -4.71
C PHE A 131 -18.39 -8.21 -4.75
N PHE A 132 -19.69 -7.96 -4.73
CA PHE A 132 -20.25 -6.61 -4.71
C PHE A 132 -21.29 -6.48 -3.61
N HIS A 133 -21.25 -5.37 -2.89
CA HIS A 133 -22.22 -5.09 -1.83
C HIS A 133 -22.61 -3.60 -1.82
N PRO A 134 -23.91 -3.26 -1.69
CA PRO A 134 -24.35 -1.85 -1.68
C PRO A 134 -23.78 -1.03 -0.52
N TYR A 135 -23.38 -1.71 0.56
CA TYR A 135 -22.80 -1.05 1.73
C TYR A 135 -21.27 -0.86 1.65
N ALA A 136 -20.59 -1.40 0.63
CA ALA A 136 -19.13 -1.40 0.58
C ALA A 136 -18.48 0.01 0.56
N GLY A 137 -19.17 1.03 0.06
CA GLY A 137 -18.71 2.43 0.11
C GLY A 137 -19.09 3.19 1.39
N ASN A 138 -19.89 2.58 2.27
CA ASN A 138 -20.50 3.21 3.45
C ASN A 138 -19.99 2.67 4.78
N ASN A 139 -19.13 1.63 4.79
CA ASN A 139 -18.43 1.23 6.00
C ASN A 139 -17.33 2.25 6.31
N VAL A 140 -17.53 3.09 7.33
CA VAL A 140 -16.63 4.20 7.66
C VAL A 140 -15.89 3.91 8.96
N HIS A 141 -14.57 3.85 8.90
CA HIS A 141 -13.70 3.60 10.04
C HIS A 141 -12.40 4.40 9.90
N LEU A 142 -11.67 4.60 11.01
CA LEU A 142 -10.47 5.45 11.04
C LEU A 142 -9.33 4.90 10.17
N TRP A 143 -9.32 3.59 9.95
CA TRP A 143 -8.29 2.86 9.21
C TRP A 143 -8.53 2.84 7.69
N ASP A 144 -9.63 3.41 7.19
CA ASP A 144 -9.92 3.49 5.75
C ASP A 144 -8.94 4.43 5.03
N THR A 145 -8.01 3.85 4.27
CA THR A 145 -6.98 4.62 3.54
C THR A 145 -7.56 5.59 2.52
N SER A 146 -8.75 5.28 1.95
CA SER A 146 -9.40 6.18 0.99
C SER A 146 -9.95 7.45 1.65
N ARG A 147 -10.07 7.45 2.98
CA ARG A 147 -10.58 8.55 3.81
C ARG A 147 -9.49 9.16 4.71
N ALA A 148 -8.21 8.87 4.45
CA ALA A 148 -7.10 9.30 5.30
C ALA A 148 -7.17 10.77 5.71
N LEU A 149 -7.54 11.67 4.80
CA LEU A 149 -7.60 13.12 5.05
C LEU A 149 -8.58 13.53 6.17
N ALA A 150 -9.55 12.69 6.52
CA ALA A 150 -10.44 12.92 7.66
C ALA A 150 -9.69 12.95 9.01
N LEU A 151 -8.48 12.40 9.07
CA LEU A 151 -7.61 12.39 10.25
C LEU A 151 -6.82 13.69 10.44
N ARG A 152 -6.78 14.61 9.45
CA ARG A 152 -6.00 15.86 9.55
C ARG A 152 -6.21 16.64 10.87
N PRO A 153 -7.46 16.81 11.39
CA PRO A 153 -7.66 17.51 12.66
C PRO A 153 -7.01 16.83 13.86
N GLN A 154 -6.77 15.51 13.80
CA GLN A 154 -6.16 14.75 14.89
C GLN A 154 -4.65 14.96 14.99
N MET A 155 -3.97 15.41 13.92
CA MET A 155 -2.53 15.70 13.93
C MET A 155 -2.14 16.74 14.98
N ALA A 156 -3.06 17.64 15.35
CA ALA A 156 -2.83 18.63 16.40
C ALA A 156 -2.58 18.01 17.78
N LYS A 157 -2.95 16.74 17.98
CA LYS A 157 -2.72 15.98 19.22
C LYS A 157 -1.34 15.33 19.29
N ILE A 158 -0.60 15.27 18.18
CA ILE A 158 0.76 14.72 18.16
C ILE A 158 1.70 15.68 18.88
N SER A 159 2.33 15.19 19.95
CA SER A 159 3.20 16.00 20.80
C SER A 159 4.58 16.20 20.19
N ASP A 160 5.12 15.18 19.51
CA ASP A 160 6.40 15.28 18.81
C ASP A 160 6.24 16.12 17.53
N VAL A 161 6.93 17.25 17.49
CA VAL A 161 6.86 18.22 16.39
C VAL A 161 7.40 17.64 15.08
N SER A 162 8.44 16.80 15.16
CA SER A 162 9.06 16.19 13.97
C SER A 162 8.17 15.12 13.36
N VAL A 163 7.56 14.27 14.19
CA VAL A 163 6.57 13.27 13.77
C VAL A 163 5.35 13.95 13.16
N ARG A 164 4.84 15.02 13.80
CA ARG A 164 3.71 15.80 13.28
C ARG A 164 4.01 16.40 11.91
N GLN A 165 5.17 17.03 11.75
CA GLN A 165 5.57 17.63 10.47
C GLN A 165 5.67 16.56 9.37
N LEU A 166 6.26 15.40 9.66
CA LEU A 166 6.33 14.30 8.69
C LEU A 166 4.94 13.79 8.29
N CYS A 167 4.02 13.66 9.24
CA CYS A 167 2.62 13.31 8.95
C CYS A 167 1.94 14.34 8.05
N GLU A 168 2.14 15.64 8.30
CA GLU A 168 1.60 16.73 7.48
C GLU A 168 2.13 16.64 6.03
N GLU A 169 3.43 16.46 5.85
CA GLU A 169 4.08 16.31 4.53
C GLU A 169 3.53 15.08 3.77
N ILE A 170 3.36 13.95 4.45
CA ILE A 170 2.79 12.72 3.87
C ILE A 170 1.34 12.93 3.45
N PHE A 171 0.53 13.60 4.27
CA PHE A 171 -0.88 13.86 3.94
C PHE A 171 -1.04 14.86 2.80
N ASP A 172 -0.18 15.88 2.71
CA ASP A 172 -0.17 16.82 1.59
C ASP A 172 0.20 16.11 0.28
N ARG A 173 1.17 15.20 0.33
CA ARG A 173 1.47 14.30 -0.79
C ARG A 173 0.28 13.37 -1.11
N ALA A 174 -0.40 12.86 -0.09
CA ALA A 174 -1.53 11.96 -0.28
C ALA A 174 -2.70 12.64 -1.00
N GLU A 175 -3.02 13.88 -0.61
CA GLU A 175 -4.05 14.69 -1.23
C GLU A 175 -3.70 15.07 -2.68
N CYS A 176 -2.47 15.52 -2.92
CA CYS A 176 -2.04 15.98 -4.25
C CYS A 176 -1.71 14.85 -5.24
N PHE A 177 -1.29 13.68 -4.75
CA PHE A 177 -0.77 12.59 -5.58
C PHE A 177 -1.33 11.22 -5.22
N THR A 178 -1.10 10.70 -4.01
CA THR A 178 -1.35 9.28 -3.69
C THR A 178 -2.81 8.86 -3.90
N LEU A 179 -3.76 9.57 -3.28
CA LEU A 179 -5.18 9.23 -3.34
C LEU A 179 -5.73 9.36 -4.78
N PRO A 180 -5.46 10.44 -5.55
CA PRO A 180 -5.83 10.51 -6.96
C PRO A 180 -5.29 9.37 -7.82
N GLN A 181 -4.09 8.84 -7.54
CA GLN A 181 -3.54 7.71 -8.31
C GLN A 181 -4.13 6.36 -7.86
N LEU A 182 -4.40 6.16 -6.57
CA LEU A 182 -5.08 4.95 -6.07
C LEU A 182 -6.50 4.80 -6.65
N LEU A 183 -7.16 5.88 -7.03
CA LEU A 183 -8.43 5.82 -7.75
C LEU A 183 -8.32 5.20 -9.17
N LYS A 184 -7.10 5.11 -9.71
CA LYS A 184 -6.81 4.59 -11.06
C LYS A 184 -6.30 3.14 -11.03
N THR A 185 -6.14 2.54 -9.86
CA THR A 185 -5.80 1.11 -9.73
C THR A 185 -7.05 0.25 -9.82
N ARG A 186 -6.90 -1.08 -9.82
CA ARG A 186 -8.06 -1.94 -9.58
C ARG A 186 -8.63 -1.68 -8.20
N ARG A 187 -9.96 -1.66 -8.13
CA ARG A 187 -10.72 -1.44 -6.90
C ARG A 187 -11.80 -2.49 -6.74
N GLN A 188 -11.97 -2.97 -5.52
CA GLN A 188 -12.90 -4.02 -5.15
C GLN A 188 -13.21 -3.93 -3.65
N VAL A 189 -14.04 -4.83 -3.14
CA VAL A 189 -14.11 -5.04 -1.70
C VAL A 189 -12.78 -5.66 -1.23
N VAL A 190 -12.14 -5.01 -0.27
CA VAL A 190 -10.87 -5.41 0.36
C VAL A 190 -11.09 -5.68 1.85
N HIS A 191 -10.19 -6.44 2.45
CA HIS A 191 -10.18 -6.68 3.91
C HIS A 191 -9.64 -5.47 4.65
N GLN A 192 -8.55 -4.88 4.15
CA GLN A 192 -7.84 -3.67 4.62
C GLN A 192 -7.42 -3.64 6.10
N ASP A 193 -7.52 -4.77 6.78
CA ASP A 193 -7.18 -4.92 8.20
C ASP A 193 -6.42 -6.23 8.53
N SER A 194 -5.59 -6.70 7.60
CA SER A 194 -4.83 -7.96 7.73
C SER A 194 -3.46 -7.79 8.43
N HIS A 195 -3.38 -6.95 9.45
CA HIS A 195 -2.17 -6.79 10.27
C HIS A 195 -1.97 -7.99 11.21
N GLY A 196 -0.81 -8.08 11.87
CA GLY A 196 -0.42 -9.26 12.67
C GLY A 196 -1.36 -9.65 13.81
N GLY A 197 -2.19 -8.73 14.31
CA GLY A 197 -3.24 -9.00 15.29
C GLY A 197 -4.41 -9.81 14.71
N ASN A 198 -4.62 -9.71 13.40
CA ASN A 198 -5.67 -10.39 12.64
C ASN A 198 -5.14 -11.54 11.76
N ILE A 199 -3.85 -11.82 11.82
CA ILE A 199 -3.23 -12.99 11.20
C ILE A 199 -2.97 -14.05 12.26
N LEU A 200 -3.37 -15.28 11.95
CA LEU A 200 -3.07 -16.46 12.77
C LEU A 200 -1.97 -17.28 12.11
N VAL A 201 -1.05 -17.82 12.91
CA VAL A 201 0.02 -18.73 12.50
C VAL A 201 -0.13 -20.10 13.17
N ASP A 202 0.40 -21.14 12.51
CA ASP A 202 0.40 -22.50 13.05
C ASP A 202 1.29 -22.56 14.31
N PRO A 203 0.79 -23.04 15.47
CA PRO A 203 1.61 -23.23 16.66
C PRO A 203 2.79 -24.19 16.46
N GLY A 204 2.69 -25.11 15.51
CA GLY A 204 3.75 -26.07 15.14
C GLY A 204 4.69 -25.58 14.03
N ASP A 205 4.31 -24.55 13.28
CA ASP A 205 5.12 -23.90 12.24
C ASP A 205 4.72 -22.42 12.10
N SER A 206 5.39 -21.55 12.85
CA SER A 206 5.15 -20.10 12.83
C SER A 206 5.38 -19.44 11.46
N THR A 207 5.98 -20.15 10.49
CA THR A 207 6.12 -19.68 9.10
C THR A 207 4.89 -19.92 8.24
N SER A 208 3.91 -20.66 8.75
CA SER A 208 2.66 -21.00 8.07
C SER A 208 1.51 -20.15 8.62
N PRO A 209 1.04 -19.12 7.88
CA PRO A 209 -0.20 -18.44 8.25
C PRO A 209 -1.39 -19.37 7.99
N VAL A 210 -2.22 -19.52 9.01
CA VAL A 210 -3.36 -20.46 9.06
C VAL A 210 -4.70 -19.76 9.33
N GLY A 211 -4.73 -18.43 9.26
CA GLY A 211 -5.98 -17.69 9.41
C GLY A 211 -5.86 -16.20 9.10
N ILE A 212 -6.89 -15.65 8.46
CA ILE A 212 -7.22 -14.22 8.49
C ILE A 212 -8.52 -14.08 9.24
N ILE A 213 -8.55 -13.21 10.25
CA ILE A 213 -9.74 -12.92 11.03
C ILE A 213 -10.13 -11.44 10.92
N ASP A 214 -11.30 -11.14 11.46
CA ASP A 214 -11.90 -9.82 11.58
C ASP A 214 -12.25 -9.04 10.31
N PHE A 215 -13.32 -9.50 9.67
CA PHE A 215 -13.90 -8.89 8.46
C PHE A 215 -14.82 -7.69 8.78
N GLY A 216 -14.61 -6.98 9.90
CA GLY A 216 -15.46 -5.86 10.33
C GLY A 216 -15.21 -4.57 9.55
N ASP A 217 -13.97 -4.36 9.14
CA ASP A 217 -13.49 -3.13 8.49
C ASP A 217 -13.40 -3.27 6.96
N MET A 218 -14.08 -4.26 6.36
CA MET A 218 -14.10 -4.42 4.91
C MET A 218 -14.72 -3.20 4.20
N GLY A 219 -14.22 -2.85 3.02
CA GLY A 219 -14.72 -1.70 2.26
C GLY A 219 -14.28 -1.71 0.80
N PHE A 220 -14.85 -0.80 0.00
CA PHE A 220 -14.52 -0.67 -1.42
C PHE A 220 -13.30 0.23 -1.65
N ASN A 221 -12.13 -0.37 -1.87
CA ASN A 221 -10.85 0.34 -1.94
C ASN A 221 -9.94 -0.20 -3.07
N SER A 222 -8.78 0.42 -3.25
CA SER A 222 -7.69 -0.14 -4.06
C SER A 222 -7.23 -1.47 -3.48
N VAL A 223 -6.89 -2.44 -4.33
CA VAL A 223 -6.27 -3.71 -3.88
C VAL A 223 -4.96 -3.50 -3.12
N VAL A 224 -4.30 -2.34 -3.31
CA VAL A 224 -3.09 -1.96 -2.58
C VAL A 224 -3.35 -1.82 -1.06
N ALA A 225 -4.59 -1.53 -0.65
CA ALA A 225 -4.95 -1.39 0.76
C ALA A 225 -4.70 -2.70 1.55
N ASP A 226 -5.02 -3.85 0.97
CA ASP A 226 -4.76 -5.16 1.58
C ASP A 226 -3.25 -5.42 1.75
N ILE A 227 -2.43 -4.98 0.79
CA ILE A 227 -0.98 -5.18 0.82
C ILE A 227 -0.35 -4.36 1.93
N VAL A 228 -0.70 -3.08 2.05
CA VAL A 228 -0.10 -2.20 3.06
C VAL A 228 -0.57 -2.54 4.46
N ALA A 229 -1.84 -2.96 4.64
CA ALA A 229 -2.34 -3.46 5.92
C ALA A 229 -1.61 -4.73 6.37
N ALA A 230 -1.29 -5.65 5.44
CA ALA A 230 -0.50 -6.84 5.78
C ALA A 230 0.99 -6.50 6.03
N SER A 231 1.52 -5.47 5.36
CA SER A 231 2.93 -5.07 5.43
C SER A 231 3.28 -4.27 6.69
N GLU A 232 2.30 -3.78 7.45
CA GLU A 232 2.53 -3.03 8.70
C GLU A 232 2.83 -3.93 9.90
N THR A 233 2.98 -5.24 9.68
CA THR A 233 3.25 -6.25 10.70
C THR A 233 4.73 -6.28 11.09
N PHE A 234 5.25 -5.18 11.66
CA PHE A 234 6.66 -5.06 12.04
C PHE A 234 6.96 -5.67 13.42
N SER A 235 8.15 -6.23 13.56
CA SER A 235 8.74 -6.61 14.85
C SER A 235 9.45 -5.41 15.50
N LYS A 236 9.77 -5.56 16.80
CA LYS A 236 10.47 -4.54 17.60
C LYS A 236 11.92 -4.30 17.18
N PHE A 237 12.51 -5.19 16.38
CA PHE A 237 13.93 -5.16 16.03
C PHE A 237 14.17 -4.87 14.55
N ASP A 238 13.13 -4.55 13.78
CA ASP A 238 13.29 -4.27 12.36
C ASP A 238 13.85 -2.88 12.09
N ASP A 239 14.66 -2.80 11.04
CA ASP A 239 15.28 -1.56 10.55
C ASP A 239 15.12 -1.34 9.04
N ASP A 240 14.44 -2.26 8.34
CA ASP A 240 14.22 -2.20 6.89
C ASP A 240 12.74 -2.41 6.51
N PRO A 241 11.90 -1.36 6.60
CA PRO A 241 10.48 -1.47 6.29
C PRO A 241 10.21 -1.82 4.81
N ILE A 242 11.13 -1.51 3.90
CA ILE A 242 11.00 -1.91 2.49
C ILE A 242 11.12 -3.43 2.32
N ALA A 243 11.90 -4.12 3.15
CA ALA A 243 11.99 -5.58 3.08
C ALA A 243 10.64 -6.25 3.36
N TYR A 244 9.92 -5.78 4.39
CA TYR A 244 8.57 -6.23 4.72
C TYR A 244 7.61 -6.04 3.56
N LEU A 245 7.62 -4.82 3.01
CA LEU A 245 6.81 -4.45 1.86
C LEU A 245 7.12 -5.35 0.65
N CYS A 246 8.39 -5.66 0.38
CA CYS A 246 8.79 -6.54 -0.71
C CYS A 246 8.33 -7.98 -0.51
N ASP A 247 8.51 -8.54 0.69
CA ASP A 247 8.15 -9.94 0.99
C ASP A 247 6.64 -10.14 0.87
N VAL A 248 5.84 -9.26 1.49
CA VAL A 248 4.38 -9.32 1.41
C VAL A 248 3.88 -9.06 -0.03
N THR A 249 4.42 -8.05 -0.70
CA THR A 249 4.01 -7.71 -2.08
C THR A 249 4.32 -8.85 -3.06
N SER A 250 5.50 -9.47 -2.97
CA SER A 250 5.86 -10.60 -3.83
C SER A 250 5.00 -11.83 -3.57
N GLY A 251 4.64 -12.08 -2.30
CA GLY A 251 3.63 -13.07 -1.94
C GLY A 251 2.28 -12.78 -2.60
N PHE A 252 1.78 -11.56 -2.48
CA PHE A 252 0.51 -11.14 -3.08
C PHE A 252 0.52 -11.28 -4.61
N ASP A 253 1.54 -10.77 -5.30
CA ASP A 253 1.68 -10.85 -6.76
C ASP A 253 1.72 -12.32 -7.26
N SER A 254 2.18 -13.26 -6.43
CA SER A 254 2.22 -14.69 -6.78
C SER A 254 0.84 -15.36 -6.87
N THR A 255 -0.18 -14.82 -6.19
CA THR A 255 -1.53 -15.39 -6.16
C THR A 255 -2.58 -14.48 -6.81
N TYR A 256 -2.36 -13.17 -6.78
CA TYR A 256 -3.17 -12.19 -7.50
C TYR A 256 -2.25 -11.15 -8.18
N PRO A 257 -1.85 -11.40 -9.44
CA PRO A 257 -0.85 -10.59 -10.12
C PRO A 257 -1.21 -9.10 -10.18
N LEU A 258 -0.24 -8.25 -9.85
CA LEU A 258 -0.36 -6.80 -9.79
C LEU A 258 -0.30 -6.16 -11.18
N GLU A 259 -0.83 -4.94 -11.30
CA GLU A 259 -0.65 -4.08 -12.46
C GLU A 259 0.50 -3.10 -12.26
N GLU A 260 1.04 -2.55 -13.35
CA GLU A 260 2.24 -1.69 -13.30
C GLU A 260 1.99 -0.38 -12.53
N ASN A 261 0.78 0.18 -12.62
CA ASN A 261 0.36 1.33 -11.82
C ASN A 261 0.21 0.99 -10.31
N GLU A 262 -0.08 -0.26 -9.95
CA GLU A 262 -0.28 -0.67 -8.56
C GLU A 262 1.06 -0.79 -7.83
N ILE A 263 2.03 -1.53 -8.41
CA ILE A 263 3.36 -1.73 -7.81
C ILE A 263 4.08 -0.39 -7.54
N ASP A 264 3.88 0.60 -8.42
CA ASP A 264 4.50 1.93 -8.28
C ASP A 264 3.87 2.80 -7.19
N LEU A 265 2.70 2.44 -6.67
CA LEU A 265 1.98 3.18 -5.63
C LEU A 265 2.09 2.54 -4.25
N ILE A 266 2.59 1.31 -4.13
CA ILE A 266 2.68 0.59 -2.85
C ILE A 266 3.52 1.37 -1.82
N TYR A 267 4.63 2.00 -2.23
CA TYR A 267 5.42 2.86 -1.33
C TYR A 267 4.60 4.03 -0.78
N ASP A 268 3.92 4.76 -1.67
CA ASP A 268 3.17 5.95 -1.30
C ASP A 268 1.96 5.59 -0.41
N ALA A 269 1.32 4.46 -0.68
CA ALA A 269 0.24 3.91 0.14
C ALA A 269 0.75 3.43 1.51
N MET A 270 1.92 2.80 1.56
CA MET A 270 2.50 2.32 2.82
C MET A 270 2.87 3.49 3.74
N LEU A 271 3.51 4.54 3.21
CA LEU A 271 3.77 5.76 3.98
C LEU A 271 2.49 6.38 4.52
N LEU A 272 1.44 6.47 3.69
CA LEU A 272 0.15 7.00 4.12
C LEU A 272 -0.45 6.13 5.24
N ARG A 273 -0.40 4.81 5.10
CA ARG A 273 -0.90 3.87 6.11
C ARG A 273 -0.20 4.05 7.46
N LEU A 274 1.13 4.15 7.47
CA LEU A 274 1.90 4.38 8.70
C LEU A 274 1.66 5.75 9.33
N ALA A 275 1.48 6.79 8.50
CA ALA A 275 1.10 8.11 8.99
C ALA A 275 -0.30 8.11 9.61
N MET A 276 -1.27 7.41 8.99
CA MET A 276 -2.61 7.24 9.56
C MET A 276 -2.55 6.52 10.91
N ALA A 277 -1.83 5.40 10.98
CA ALA A 277 -1.66 4.63 12.22
C ALA A 277 -1.05 5.49 13.33
N THR A 278 0.01 6.23 13.01
CA THR A 278 0.67 7.17 13.93
C THR A 278 -0.31 8.22 14.45
N VAL A 279 -1.06 8.89 13.56
CA VAL A 279 -2.05 9.90 13.94
C VAL A 279 -3.14 9.30 14.85
N ILE A 280 -3.67 8.12 14.53
CA ILE A 280 -4.72 7.46 15.31
C ILE A 280 -4.22 7.11 16.71
N VAL A 281 -3.03 6.52 16.81
CA VAL A 281 -2.43 6.07 18.08
C VAL A 281 -2.13 7.26 18.99
N GLU A 282 -1.41 8.27 18.49
CA GLU A 282 -1.08 9.49 19.23
C GLU A 282 -2.34 10.24 19.68
N ALA A 283 -3.36 10.31 18.81
CA ALA A 283 -4.61 10.98 19.12
C ALA A 283 -5.44 10.30 20.21
N ARG A 284 -5.32 8.96 20.34
CA ARG A 284 -5.95 8.14 21.38
C ARG A 284 -5.19 8.24 22.70
N GLU A 285 -3.86 8.19 22.66
CA GLU A 285 -3.02 8.39 23.84
C GLU A 285 -3.24 9.77 24.48
N ALA A 286 -3.36 10.81 23.67
CA ALA A 286 -3.61 12.17 24.15
C ALA A 286 -4.98 12.37 24.84
N THR A 287 -5.93 11.45 24.67
CA THR A 287 -7.29 11.55 25.26
C THR A 287 -7.52 10.68 26.50
N ASP A 288 -6.48 10.01 27.01
CA ASP A 288 -6.54 9.10 28.16
C ASP A 288 -7.57 7.97 28.01
N GLU A 289 -7.90 7.60 26.77
CA GLU A 289 -8.46 6.28 26.44
C GLU A 289 -7.36 5.20 26.57
N SER A 290 -6.41 5.39 27.48
CA SER A 290 -5.20 4.61 27.70
C SER A 290 -5.53 3.34 28.49
N GLY A 291 -6.25 2.46 27.80
CA GLY A 291 -6.65 1.15 28.28
C GLY A 291 -7.30 0.40 27.15
N ILE A 292 -6.68 0.40 25.98
CA ILE A 292 -7.19 -0.30 24.81
C ILE A 292 -6.70 -1.75 24.85
N PRO A 293 -7.52 -2.76 25.17
CA PRO A 293 -7.06 -4.15 25.28
C PRO A 293 -6.70 -4.80 23.95
N HIS A 294 -6.91 -4.10 22.82
CA HIS A 294 -6.84 -4.65 21.46
C HIS A 294 -5.67 -4.12 20.61
N ILE A 295 -4.86 -3.18 21.11
CA ILE A 295 -3.59 -2.78 20.46
C ILE A 295 -2.47 -3.08 21.47
N GLU A 296 -1.83 -4.24 21.33
CA GLU A 296 -0.84 -4.71 22.31
C GLU A 296 0.48 -3.93 22.23
N ASP A 297 0.85 -3.40 21.04
CA ASP A 297 2.01 -2.53 20.86
C ASP A 297 1.97 -1.73 19.53
N ALA A 298 1.80 -0.42 19.60
CA ALA A 298 1.79 0.48 18.44
C ALA A 298 3.05 1.36 18.32
N SER A 299 4.08 1.12 19.15
CA SER A 299 5.26 1.98 19.23
C SER A 299 6.13 1.99 17.97
N HIS A 300 5.93 1.02 17.08
CA HIS A 300 6.70 0.85 15.86
C HIS A 300 6.27 1.80 14.72
N TYR A 301 5.05 2.36 14.73
CA TYR A 301 4.55 3.14 13.59
C TYR A 301 5.38 4.39 13.28
N PRO A 302 5.69 5.29 14.24
CA PRO A 302 6.49 6.48 13.93
C PRO A 302 7.92 6.13 13.45
N PRO A 303 8.70 5.25 14.13
CA PRO A 303 10.03 4.88 13.65
C PRO A 303 10.03 4.24 12.25
N MET A 304 9.07 3.37 11.95
CA MET A 304 8.97 2.73 10.62
C MET A 304 8.58 3.73 9.53
N MET A 305 7.69 4.68 9.84
CA MET A 305 7.34 5.79 8.95
C MET A 305 8.57 6.65 8.63
N GLU A 306 9.35 7.03 9.64
CA GLU A 306 10.58 7.80 9.48
C GLU A 306 11.63 7.06 8.65
N LEU A 307 11.86 5.78 8.94
CA LEU A 307 12.80 4.93 8.19
C LEU A 307 12.38 4.81 6.72
N LEU A 308 11.11 4.51 6.45
CA LEU A 308 10.58 4.39 5.09
C LEU A 308 10.67 5.72 4.32
N SER A 309 10.40 6.84 4.99
CA SER A 309 10.56 8.19 4.42
C SER A 309 12.02 8.47 4.06
N ARG A 310 12.96 8.19 4.97
CA ARG A 310 14.41 8.40 4.77
C ARG A 310 15.01 7.53 3.66
N GLN A 311 14.56 6.28 3.51
CA GLN A 311 15.01 5.39 2.43
C GLN A 311 14.52 5.88 1.04
N GLY A 312 13.33 6.51 1.00
CA GLY A 312 12.84 7.25 -0.15
C GLY A 312 12.22 6.39 -1.26
N ARG A 313 11.31 7.02 -2.02
CA ARG A 313 10.46 6.38 -3.03
C ARG A 313 11.24 5.61 -4.10
N ALA A 314 12.32 6.18 -4.62
CA ALA A 314 13.06 5.57 -5.73
C ALA A 314 13.72 4.23 -5.33
N GLN A 315 14.23 4.13 -4.10
CA GLN A 315 14.78 2.89 -3.58
C GLN A 315 13.68 1.85 -3.34
N ALA A 316 12.58 2.26 -2.72
CA ALA A 316 11.45 1.36 -2.43
C ALA A 316 10.84 0.78 -3.71
N VAL A 317 10.48 1.63 -4.68
CA VAL A 317 9.89 1.19 -5.96
C VAL A 317 10.84 0.27 -6.72
N ARG A 318 12.15 0.56 -6.71
CA ARG A 318 13.15 -0.31 -7.34
C ARG A 318 13.14 -1.71 -6.71
N ARG A 319 13.19 -1.80 -5.38
CA ARG A 319 13.21 -3.06 -4.64
C ARG A 319 11.90 -3.83 -4.80
N LEU A 320 10.75 -3.14 -4.79
CA LEU A 320 9.44 -3.73 -5.04
C LEU A 320 9.35 -4.34 -6.43
N ARG A 321 9.78 -3.60 -7.46
CA ARG A 321 9.83 -4.11 -8.82
C ARG A 321 10.80 -5.30 -8.95
N GLN A 322 11.95 -5.28 -8.28
CA GLN A 322 12.91 -6.40 -8.22
C GLN A 322 12.35 -7.65 -7.53
N ALA A 323 11.60 -7.47 -6.45
CA ALA A 323 11.01 -8.57 -5.68
C ALA A 323 9.84 -9.22 -6.43
N CYS A 324 9.21 -8.48 -7.33
CA CYS A 324 8.10 -8.93 -8.16
C CYS A 324 8.56 -9.13 -9.62
N ARG A 325 7.62 -9.46 -10.50
CA ARG A 325 7.89 -9.72 -11.93
C ARG A 325 8.09 -8.46 -12.80
N PHE A 326 8.25 -7.28 -12.22
CA PHE A 326 8.24 -6.02 -12.97
C PHE A 326 9.64 -5.58 -13.39
N PRO A 327 9.80 -5.01 -14.60
CA PRO A 327 11.09 -4.46 -15.01
C PRO A 327 11.49 -3.31 -14.09
N VAL A 328 12.79 -3.28 -13.79
CA VAL A 328 13.37 -2.27 -12.91
C VAL A 328 13.92 -1.15 -13.76
N TYR A 329 13.27 0.01 -13.70
CA TYR A 329 13.75 1.20 -14.39
C TYR A 329 14.79 1.90 -13.51
N GLY A 330 16.06 1.63 -13.77
CA GLY A 330 17.19 2.23 -13.06
C GLY A 330 18.26 2.73 -14.01
N ALA A 331 18.99 3.76 -13.59
CA ALA A 331 20.25 4.12 -14.22
C ALA A 331 21.31 3.10 -13.79
N MET A 332 21.48 2.05 -14.59
CA MET A 332 22.38 0.90 -14.40
C MET A 332 22.21 0.10 -13.09
N GLY A 333 22.00 -1.21 -13.23
CA GLY A 333 22.02 -2.16 -12.11
C GLY A 333 23.42 -2.31 -11.53
N ASN A 334 23.50 -2.61 -10.23
CA ASN A 334 24.73 -3.04 -9.58
C ASN A 334 25.16 -4.46 -10.00
N ASP A 335 24.34 -5.16 -10.79
CA ASP A 335 24.74 -6.34 -11.52
C ASP A 335 25.07 -5.93 -12.95
N ARG A 336 26.33 -6.12 -13.33
CA ARG A 336 26.84 -5.93 -14.70
C ARG A 336 26.27 -6.99 -15.67
N GLU A 337 24.98 -7.25 -15.66
CA GLU A 337 24.33 -7.85 -16.82
C GLU A 337 23.88 -6.72 -17.73
N HIS A 338 24.75 -6.48 -18.70
CA HIS A 338 24.55 -5.63 -19.85
C HIS A 338 23.13 -5.80 -20.43
N LEU A 339 22.28 -4.79 -20.23
CA LEU A 339 21.16 -4.44 -21.14
C LEU A 339 21.68 -4.02 -22.54
N ALA A 340 22.81 -4.57 -22.97
CA ALA A 340 23.58 -4.16 -24.14
C ALA A 340 23.82 -5.35 -25.08
N HIS A 341 22.87 -6.27 -25.21
CA HIS A 341 22.99 -7.33 -26.22
C HIS A 341 22.23 -7.10 -27.51
N ASP A 342 21.49 -6.00 -27.69
CA ASP A 342 20.88 -5.75 -29.00
C ASP A 342 20.72 -4.26 -29.34
N TYR A 343 21.73 -3.47 -28.99
CA TYR A 343 21.79 -2.07 -29.42
C TYR A 343 21.81 -1.97 -30.96
N ASP A 344 22.47 -2.92 -31.62
CA ASP A 344 22.54 -3.00 -33.08
C ASP A 344 21.21 -3.45 -33.69
N LEU A 345 20.46 -4.34 -33.03
CA LEU A 345 19.15 -4.80 -33.50
C LEU A 345 18.09 -3.70 -33.38
N LEU A 346 18.05 -3.01 -32.24
CA LEU A 346 17.16 -1.86 -32.04
C LEU A 346 17.48 -0.71 -32.99
N ARG A 347 18.76 -0.49 -33.29
CA ARG A 347 19.20 0.48 -34.29
C ARG A 347 18.76 0.06 -35.69
N HIS A 348 18.91 -1.22 -36.04
CA HIS A 348 18.51 -1.75 -37.35
C HIS A 348 17.00 -1.63 -37.59
N GLU A 349 16.18 -2.08 -36.63
CA GLU A 349 14.71 -1.99 -36.69
C GLU A 349 14.25 -0.53 -36.81
N ARG A 350 14.88 0.37 -36.05
CA ARG A 350 14.58 1.80 -36.13
C ARG A 350 14.95 2.39 -37.50
N GLU A 351 16.15 2.13 -37.99
CA GLU A 351 16.60 2.63 -39.30
C GLU A 351 15.70 2.09 -40.43
N ALA A 352 15.22 0.85 -40.31
CA ALA A 352 14.30 0.22 -41.24
C ALA A 352 12.89 0.84 -41.23
N HIS A 353 12.38 1.27 -40.08
CA HIS A 353 10.98 1.70 -39.94
C HIS A 353 10.75 3.20 -39.77
N LEU A 354 11.72 3.95 -39.23
CA LEU A 354 11.54 5.33 -38.79
C LEU A 354 12.44 6.34 -39.53
N GLY A 355 13.35 5.88 -40.39
CA GLY A 355 14.22 6.71 -41.21
C GLY A 355 15.28 7.50 -40.42
N PRO A 356 16.15 8.26 -41.12
CA PRO A 356 17.22 9.02 -40.49
C PRO A 356 16.65 10.22 -39.71
N ILE A 357 17.10 10.35 -38.47
CA ILE A 357 16.82 11.48 -37.59
C ILE A 357 17.95 12.52 -37.67
N TRP A 358 17.56 13.79 -37.67
CA TRP A 358 18.48 14.91 -37.46
C TRP A 358 18.93 14.91 -35.99
N HIS A 359 19.95 14.12 -35.67
CA HIS A 359 20.59 14.21 -34.35
C HIS A 359 21.50 15.43 -34.29
N PHE A 360 21.19 16.36 -33.40
CA PHE A 360 22.12 17.44 -33.01
C PHE A 360 23.26 16.93 -32.11
N TYR A 361 23.23 15.66 -31.70
CA TYR A 361 24.17 15.06 -30.76
C TYR A 361 25.04 14.00 -31.44
N LYS A 362 26.36 14.06 -31.19
CA LYS A 362 27.34 13.10 -31.72
C LYS A 362 27.15 11.67 -31.19
N LYS A 363 26.48 11.52 -30.05
CA LYS A 363 26.07 10.24 -29.46
C LYS A 363 24.58 10.31 -29.15
N PRO A 364 23.79 9.26 -29.47
CA PRO A 364 22.39 9.19 -29.07
C PRO A 364 22.22 9.35 -27.56
N LEU A 365 21.29 10.20 -27.14
CA LEU A 365 20.92 10.36 -25.73
C LEU A 365 19.78 9.39 -25.42
N HIS A 366 19.97 8.50 -24.44
CA HIS A 366 18.91 7.65 -23.91
C HIS A 366 18.35 8.29 -22.63
N ILE A 367 17.41 9.23 -22.77
CA ILE A 367 16.78 9.93 -21.64
C ILE A 367 15.71 9.04 -21.02
N THR A 368 15.80 8.80 -19.71
CA THR A 368 14.88 7.91 -18.96
C THR A 368 14.00 8.66 -17.96
N ARG A 369 14.36 9.91 -17.62
CA ARG A 369 13.59 10.75 -16.71
C ARG A 369 13.77 12.23 -17.07
N ALA A 370 12.75 13.05 -16.81
CA ALA A 370 12.85 14.50 -16.81
C ALA A 370 12.22 15.09 -15.54
N ASP A 371 12.75 16.23 -15.10
CA ASP A 371 12.24 17.02 -13.98
C ASP A 371 12.47 18.51 -14.26
N GLY A 372 11.39 19.25 -14.53
CA GLY A 372 11.46 20.62 -15.03
C GLY A 372 12.29 20.71 -16.32
N ALA A 373 13.34 21.54 -16.29
CA ALA A 373 14.27 21.74 -17.41
C ALA A 373 15.41 20.70 -17.45
N TRP A 374 15.46 19.75 -16.51
CA TRP A 374 16.54 18.76 -16.44
C TRP A 374 16.06 17.42 -17.00
N MET A 375 16.85 16.87 -17.92
CA MET A 375 16.71 15.52 -18.46
C MET A 375 17.82 14.64 -17.91
N TYR A 376 17.52 13.39 -17.59
CA TYR A 376 18.47 12.45 -17.04
C TYR A 376 18.58 11.25 -17.98
N ALA A 377 19.80 10.97 -18.43
CA ALA A 377 20.07 9.79 -19.24
C ALA A 377 20.06 8.51 -18.39
N ALA A 378 19.94 7.37 -19.08
CA ALA A 378 20.03 6.03 -18.51
C ALA A 378 21.36 5.76 -17.78
N ASP A 379 22.41 6.54 -18.02
CA ASP A 379 23.68 6.46 -17.30
C ASP A 379 23.77 7.41 -16.09
N GLY A 380 22.67 8.12 -15.78
CA GLY A 380 22.59 9.09 -14.70
C GLY A 380 23.09 10.50 -15.06
N THR A 381 23.61 10.70 -16.28
CA THR A 381 24.07 12.01 -16.73
C THR A 381 22.90 12.98 -16.83
N ALA A 382 23.02 14.12 -16.15
CA ALA A 382 22.04 15.20 -16.24
C ALA A 382 22.34 16.11 -17.44
N TYR A 383 21.32 16.38 -18.24
CA TYR A 383 21.31 17.28 -19.37
C TYR A 383 20.31 18.39 -19.09
N LEU A 384 20.70 19.64 -19.33
CA LEU A 384 19.76 20.76 -19.29
C LEU A 384 19.05 20.85 -20.66
N ASP A 385 17.73 20.77 -20.68
CA ASP A 385 16.93 20.98 -21.88
C ASP A 385 16.89 22.48 -22.21
N VAL A 386 17.76 22.88 -23.13
CA VAL A 386 17.88 24.26 -23.60
C VAL A 386 17.13 24.49 -24.93
N LEU A 387 16.43 23.48 -25.46
CA LEU A 387 15.82 23.53 -26.79
C LEU A 387 14.40 24.11 -26.81
N GLN A 388 13.78 24.38 -25.66
CA GLN A 388 12.59 25.22 -25.59
C GLN A 388 12.92 26.64 -25.14
N GLN A 389 13.29 27.50 -26.10
CA GLN A 389 13.07 28.94 -25.96
C GLN A 389 12.22 29.45 -27.12
N ARG A 390 10.90 29.39 -26.97
CA ARG A 390 10.09 30.55 -27.36
C ARG A 390 10.02 31.45 -26.13
N PRO A 391 10.41 32.74 -26.23
CA PRO A 391 10.46 33.60 -25.06
C PRO A 391 9.04 34.05 -24.69
N THR A 392 8.53 33.54 -23.58
CA THR A 392 7.53 34.24 -22.77
C THR A 392 7.94 34.06 -21.32
N ASP A 393 8.51 35.14 -20.76
CA ASP A 393 8.74 35.44 -19.35
C ASP A 393 9.01 34.27 -18.39
N TRP A 394 10.29 33.94 -18.21
CA TRP A 394 10.78 33.45 -16.93
C TRP A 394 12.18 34.01 -16.66
N SER A 395 12.33 34.71 -15.56
CA SER A 395 13.61 35.14 -15.02
C SER A 395 14.43 33.92 -14.61
N LEU A 396 15.50 33.63 -15.34
CA LEU A 396 16.54 32.67 -14.95
C LEU A 396 17.08 33.05 -13.56
N PRO A 397 17.26 32.10 -12.62
CA PRO A 397 18.07 32.36 -11.44
C PRO A 397 19.50 32.61 -11.92
N SER A 398 20.07 33.74 -11.52
CA SER A 398 21.46 34.08 -11.82
C SER A 398 22.40 33.01 -11.26
N ALA A 399 22.96 32.17 -12.13
CA ALA A 399 24.07 31.31 -11.77
C ALA A 399 25.29 32.20 -11.45
N ARG A 400 25.53 32.45 -10.16
CA ARG A 400 26.80 33.00 -9.69
C ARG A 400 27.75 31.82 -9.48
N GLY A 401 28.70 31.70 -10.39
CA GLY A 401 30.05 31.13 -10.25
C GLY A 401 30.22 29.80 -9.51
N GLU A 402 30.60 28.76 -10.26
CA GLU A 402 31.52 27.63 -9.95
C GLU A 402 31.65 27.00 -8.54
N SER A 403 30.90 27.40 -7.51
CA SER A 403 31.10 26.93 -6.12
C SER A 403 30.12 25.88 -5.63
N ASP A 404 29.10 25.50 -6.40
CA ASP A 404 28.02 24.58 -5.95
C ASP A 404 28.06 23.18 -6.59
N LEU A 405 29.18 22.81 -7.23
CA LEU A 405 29.34 21.45 -7.78
C LEU A 405 29.90 20.50 -6.70
N PRO A 406 29.24 19.36 -6.39
CA PRO A 406 29.87 18.32 -5.59
C PRO A 406 31.13 17.77 -6.30
N PRO A 407 32.16 17.32 -5.57
CA PRO A 407 33.45 16.97 -6.17
C PRO A 407 33.29 15.84 -7.20
N GLY A 408 33.63 16.11 -8.46
CA GLY A 408 33.67 15.12 -9.55
C GLY A 408 32.82 15.43 -10.79
N GLN A 409 32.01 16.49 -10.79
CA GLN A 409 31.20 16.85 -11.96
C GLN A 409 31.93 17.84 -12.88
N ARG A 410 32.03 17.50 -14.18
CA ARG A 410 32.44 18.40 -15.26
C ARG A 410 31.22 18.87 -16.03
N VAL A 411 31.11 20.17 -16.27
CA VAL A 411 30.18 20.71 -17.26
C VAL A 411 30.88 20.71 -18.62
N GLU A 412 30.55 19.75 -19.49
CA GLU A 412 31.03 19.75 -20.87
C GLU A 412 30.09 20.56 -21.76
N TYR A 413 30.53 21.74 -22.19
CA TYR A 413 29.87 22.49 -23.25
C TYR A 413 30.34 21.97 -24.61
N GLN A 414 29.52 21.19 -25.31
CA GLN A 414 29.76 20.84 -26.71
C GLN A 414 28.96 21.73 -27.65
N TYR A 415 29.43 22.96 -27.88
CA TYR A 415 28.99 23.77 -29.02
C TYR A 415 30.21 24.32 -29.78
N PRO A 416 30.30 24.18 -31.12
CA PRO A 416 31.23 24.96 -31.91
C PRO A 416 30.69 26.39 -32.02
N VAL A 417 31.28 27.31 -31.25
CA VAL A 417 31.01 28.75 -31.43
C VAL A 417 31.70 29.20 -32.71
N HIS A 418 30.97 29.30 -33.82
CA HIS A 418 31.41 30.08 -34.97
C HIS A 418 31.21 31.58 -34.67
N VAL A 419 32.24 32.22 -34.13
CA VAL A 419 32.34 33.68 -34.09
C VAL A 419 32.72 34.17 -35.49
N ARG A 420 31.76 34.72 -36.26
CA ARG A 420 32.10 35.58 -37.41
C ARG A 420 32.35 37.00 -36.90
N ARG A 421 33.63 37.40 -36.89
CA ARG A 421 34.07 38.80 -36.74
C ARG A 421 33.56 39.65 -37.92
N GLY A 422 33.33 40.94 -37.64
CA GLY A 422 32.59 41.88 -38.47
C GLY A 422 33.10 42.11 -39.90
N GLY A 423 32.18 42.55 -40.74
CA GLY A 423 32.42 43.10 -42.08
C GLY A 423 31.10 43.51 -42.74
N ARG A 424 30.87 44.83 -42.91
CA ARG A 424 29.74 45.40 -43.68
C ARG A 424 29.81 44.94 -45.14
N VAL A 425 28.69 44.50 -45.73
CA VAL A 425 28.32 44.78 -47.14
C VAL A 425 26.79 44.84 -47.25
N SER A 426 26.35 45.76 -48.11
CA SER A 426 25.02 46.26 -48.45
C SER A 426 23.95 45.22 -48.80
N ALA A 427 22.71 45.61 -48.50
CA ALA A 427 21.49 45.01 -49.04
C ALA A 427 21.44 45.12 -50.57
N SER A 428 21.13 44.00 -51.23
CA SER A 428 20.49 44.00 -52.53
C SER A 428 19.34 43.01 -52.50
N ASP A 429 18.13 43.58 -52.53
CA ASP A 429 16.92 42.90 -52.96
C ASP A 429 17.16 42.15 -54.27
N ARG A 430 16.74 40.89 -54.34
CA ARG A 430 15.71 40.44 -55.29
C ARG A 430 15.25 39.01 -55.03
N ARG A 431 13.93 38.89 -55.14
CA ARG A 431 13.03 37.74 -55.02
C ARG A 431 13.17 36.73 -56.18
N PRO A 432 12.42 35.60 -56.16
CA PRO A 432 12.90 34.25 -56.48
C PRO A 432 12.57 33.78 -57.92
N ALA A 433 13.12 32.62 -58.27
CA ALA A 433 12.46 31.55 -59.03
C ALA A 433 13.03 30.21 -58.58
#